data_AF-A0A839LRT4-F1
#
_entry.id   AF-A0A839LRT4-F1
#
_cell.length_a   1.000
_cell.length_b   1.000
_cell.length_c   1.000
_cell.angle_alpha   90.00
_cell.angle_beta   90.00
_cell.angle_gamma   90.00
#
_symmetry.space_group_name_H-M   'P 1'
#
loop_
_entity.id
_entity.type
_entity.pdbx_description
1 polymer ?
#
loop_
_entity_poly.entity_id
_entity_poly.type
_entity_poly.pdbx_seq_one_letter_code
_entity_poly.pdbx_strand_id
1 'polypeptide(L)'
;RTALHWEGLDEPVQVVWREAPLLLQEDALDPDSDQDAATQLRERWDPRHTRIELTQAPLMRAHVLHDAAQQRWLLLLLMHHLALDDTSMREMQGEVLSLLSGAQPPQPPAQSFRHHVAQARLGLTPAQHEAYFREQLGDVDEPTLPYGLSDVQGDGSQIGEAHLALPDSLSQALRTQARRLGVSVASLCHLAYAQLLGRV
;
A
#
# COMPACT_ATOMS: atom_id res chain seq x y z
N ARG A 1 -9.78 11.30 -5.50
CA ARG A 1 -11.13 11.67 -6.00
C ARG A 1 -11.84 10.54 -6.77
N THR A 2 -11.26 9.35 -6.84
CA THR A 2 -11.86 8.22 -7.55
C THR A 2 -12.74 7.41 -6.60
N ALA A 3 -13.89 6.94 -7.08
CA ALA A 3 -14.71 5.90 -6.49
C ALA A 3 -14.77 4.71 -7.45
N LEU A 4 -15.11 3.52 -6.95
CA LEU A 4 -15.36 2.33 -7.76
C LEU A 4 -16.85 1.99 -7.72
N HIS A 5 -17.42 1.65 -8.87
CA HIS A 5 -18.80 1.20 -9.00
C HIS A 5 -18.85 -0.08 -9.81
N TRP A 6 -19.71 -1.02 -9.43
CA TRP A 6 -19.86 -2.33 -10.08
C TRP A 6 -21.31 -2.83 -10.12
N GLU A 7 -22.19 -2.30 -9.26
CA GLU A 7 -23.60 -2.72 -9.22
C GLU A 7 -24.33 -2.31 -10.50
N GLY A 8 -24.93 -3.30 -11.18
CA GLY A 8 -25.71 -3.07 -12.41
C GLY A 8 -24.88 -2.69 -13.64
N LEU A 9 -23.55 -2.91 -13.60
CA LEU A 9 -22.63 -2.65 -14.71
C LEU A 9 -22.03 -3.95 -15.22
N ASP A 10 -21.69 -4.00 -16.52
CA ASP A 10 -21.06 -5.16 -17.14
C ASP A 10 -19.63 -5.41 -16.61
N GLU A 11 -18.95 -4.36 -16.17
CA GLU A 11 -17.64 -4.44 -15.50
C GLU A 11 -17.51 -3.36 -14.41
N PRO A 12 -16.63 -3.56 -13.41
CA PRO A 12 -16.29 -2.51 -12.45
C PRO A 12 -15.67 -1.29 -13.15
N VAL A 13 -16.12 -0.09 -12.79
CA VAL A 13 -15.62 1.17 -13.35
C VAL A 13 -15.07 2.10 -12.27
N GLN A 14 -14.08 2.91 -12.66
CA GLN A 14 -13.55 4.00 -11.84
C GLN A 14 -14.24 5.32 -12.21
N VAL A 15 -14.93 5.94 -11.26
CA VAL A 15 -15.60 7.24 -11.44
C VAL A 15 -14.80 8.32 -10.74
N VAL A 16 -14.29 9.28 -11.51
CA VAL A 16 -13.56 10.43 -10.97
C VAL A 16 -14.54 11.56 -10.69
N TRP A 17 -14.74 11.86 -9.41
CA TRP A 17 -15.62 12.95 -9.00
C TRP A 17 -14.98 14.30 -9.32
N ARG A 18 -15.80 15.27 -9.73
CA ARG A 18 -15.37 16.64 -9.99
C ARG A 18 -14.79 17.28 -8.72
N GLU A 19 -15.50 17.07 -7.61
CA GLU A 19 -15.12 17.50 -6.27
C GLU A 19 -15.29 16.31 -5.33
N ALA A 20 -14.29 16.06 -4.50
CA ALA A 20 -14.30 15.02 -3.49
C ALA A 20 -13.47 15.52 -2.30
N PRO A 21 -14.07 16.34 -1.41
CA PRO A 21 -13.36 16.88 -0.27
C PRO A 21 -12.85 15.73 0.62
N LEU A 22 -11.65 15.89 1.16
CA LEU A 22 -11.13 14.97 2.16
C LEU A 22 -11.95 15.13 3.43
N LEU A 23 -12.57 14.05 3.90
CA LEU A 23 -13.27 14.05 5.17
C LEU A 23 -12.24 14.06 6.29
N LEU A 24 -12.20 15.19 7.00
CA LEU A 24 -11.39 15.39 8.20
C LEU A 24 -12.30 15.22 9.42
N GLN A 25 -11.98 14.25 10.26
CA GLN A 25 -12.68 14.02 11.53
C GLN A 25 -11.73 14.36 12.67
N GLU A 26 -12.21 15.17 13.62
CA GLU A 26 -11.51 15.43 14.87
C GLU A 26 -11.95 14.40 15.91
N ASP A 27 -10.99 13.67 16.43
CA ASP A 27 -11.19 12.62 17.43
C ASP A 27 -10.75 13.11 18.82
N ALA A 28 -11.52 12.73 19.84
CA ALA A 28 -11.19 13.02 21.22
C ALA A 28 -10.26 11.94 21.80
N LEU A 29 -9.28 12.38 22.58
CA LEU A 29 -8.45 11.50 23.41
C LEU A 29 -9.32 10.91 24.52
N ASP A 30 -9.16 9.61 24.79
CA ASP A 30 -9.75 8.99 25.96
C ASP A 30 -8.87 9.31 27.18
N PRO A 31 -9.36 10.11 28.15
CA PRO A 31 -8.57 10.49 29.32
C PRO A 31 -8.35 9.34 30.31
N ASP A 32 -9.14 8.27 30.23
CA ASP A 32 -9.10 7.14 31.15
C ASP A 32 -8.20 5.99 30.63
N SER A 33 -7.63 6.13 29.43
CA SER A 33 -6.73 5.14 28.84
C SER A 33 -5.27 5.39 29.22
N ASP A 34 -4.56 4.32 29.61
CA ASP A 34 -3.12 4.33 29.88
C ASP A 34 -2.26 4.41 28.59
N GLN A 35 -2.88 4.33 27.41
CA GLN A 35 -2.17 4.33 26.13
C GLN A 35 -1.83 5.74 25.66
N ASP A 36 -0.72 5.88 24.95
CA ASP A 36 -0.38 7.14 24.29
C ASP A 36 -1.38 7.50 23.17
N ALA A 37 -1.52 8.80 22.92
CA ALA A 37 -2.46 9.35 21.96
C ALA A 37 -2.35 8.76 20.53
N ALA A 38 -1.15 8.40 20.07
CA ALA A 38 -0.97 7.81 18.75
C ALA A 38 -1.42 6.34 18.71
N THR A 39 -1.21 5.60 19.80
CA THR A 39 -1.71 4.22 19.92
C THR A 39 -3.23 4.20 19.97
N GLN A 40 -3.87 5.07 20.77
CA GLN A 40 -5.33 5.18 20.79
C GLN A 40 -5.91 5.49 19.41
N LEU A 41 -5.32 6.45 18.68
CA LEU A 41 -5.79 6.83 17.35
C LEU A 41 -5.63 5.69 16.32
N ARG A 42 -4.52 4.94 16.37
CA ARG A 42 -4.27 3.78 15.51
C ARG A 42 -5.24 2.63 15.78
N GLU A 43 -5.43 2.28 17.05
CA GLU A 43 -6.33 1.18 17.43
C GLU A 43 -7.78 1.50 17.10
N ARG A 44 -8.22 2.75 17.33
CA ARG A 44 -9.57 3.19 16.98
C ARG A 44 -9.89 3.02 15.50
N TRP A 45 -8.91 3.25 14.64
CA TRP A 45 -9.06 3.22 13.17
C TRP A 45 -8.25 2.10 12.51
N ASP A 46 -8.01 0.99 13.22
CA ASP A 46 -7.27 -0.14 12.67
C ASP A 46 -8.00 -0.68 11.40
N PRO A 47 -7.30 -0.81 10.26
CA PRO A 47 -7.86 -1.35 9.01
C PRO A 47 -8.45 -2.76 9.13
N ARG A 48 -8.09 -3.53 10.17
CA ARG A 48 -8.64 -4.87 10.44
C ARG A 48 -10.15 -4.83 10.71
N HIS A 49 -10.65 -3.74 11.28
CA HIS A 49 -12.09 -3.56 11.55
C HIS A 49 -12.67 -2.26 10.96
N THR A 50 -11.83 -1.37 10.44
CA THR A 50 -12.27 -0.14 9.77
C THR A 50 -12.25 -0.33 8.25
N ARG A 51 -13.37 -0.10 7.58
CA ARG A 51 -13.50 -0.23 6.13
C ARG A 51 -13.76 1.13 5.47
N ILE A 52 -13.25 1.31 4.26
CA ILE A 52 -13.55 2.47 3.40
C ILE A 52 -14.58 2.04 2.37
N GLU A 53 -15.67 2.78 2.29
CA GLU A 53 -16.70 2.57 1.28
C GLU A 53 -16.16 2.89 -0.13
N LEU A 54 -16.04 1.87 -0.98
CA LEU A 54 -15.41 1.99 -2.30
C LEU A 54 -16.23 2.86 -3.28
N THR A 55 -17.54 2.94 -3.08
CA THR A 55 -18.45 3.74 -3.91
C THR A 55 -18.40 5.24 -3.59
N GLN A 56 -17.64 5.66 -2.57
CA GLN A 56 -17.57 7.05 -2.13
C GLN A 56 -16.15 7.61 -2.20
N ALA A 57 -15.95 8.57 -3.10
CA ALA A 57 -14.68 9.28 -3.20
C ALA A 57 -14.53 10.38 -2.13
N PRO A 58 -13.30 10.69 -1.69
CA PRO A 58 -12.05 9.99 -2.01
C PRO A 58 -11.95 8.67 -1.23
N LEU A 59 -11.17 7.69 -1.72
CA LEU A 59 -10.83 6.48 -0.96
C LEU A 59 -9.75 6.74 0.10
N MET A 60 -9.97 7.80 0.88
CA MET A 60 -9.08 8.32 1.89
C MET A 60 -9.92 9.01 2.98
N ARG A 61 -9.55 8.84 4.25
CA ARG A 61 -10.11 9.54 5.40
C ARG A 61 -8.96 10.12 6.23
N ALA A 62 -9.18 11.29 6.81
CA ALA A 62 -8.23 11.94 7.70
C ALA A 62 -8.83 12.05 9.09
N HIS A 63 -8.06 11.62 10.08
CA HIS A 63 -8.41 11.69 11.49
C HIS A 63 -7.35 12.52 12.19
N VAL A 64 -7.79 13.54 12.93
CA VAL A 64 -6.90 14.39 13.71
C VAL A 64 -7.22 14.29 15.18
N LEU A 65 -6.17 14.28 15.99
CA LEU A 65 -6.28 14.26 17.44
C LEU A 65 -5.30 15.25 18.03
N HIS A 66 -5.80 16.11 18.92
CA HIS A 66 -4.96 17.06 19.65
C HIS A 66 -4.45 16.42 20.95
N ASP A 67 -3.14 16.17 21.01
CA ASP A 67 -2.44 15.69 22.19
C ASP A 67 -1.98 16.90 23.00
N ALA A 68 -2.86 17.37 23.89
CA ALA A 68 -2.61 18.54 24.72
C ALA A 68 -1.42 18.35 25.68
N ALA A 69 -1.14 17.12 26.12
CA ALA A 69 -0.02 16.84 27.01
C ALA A 69 1.33 17.09 26.32
N GLN A 70 1.43 16.72 25.03
CA GLN A 70 2.65 16.93 24.24
C GLN A 70 2.61 18.17 23.34
N GLN A 71 1.53 18.97 23.42
CA GLN A 71 1.33 20.18 22.61
C GLN A 71 1.51 19.92 21.10
N ARG A 72 0.92 18.83 20.61
CA ARG A 72 1.04 18.41 19.21
C ARG A 72 -0.29 17.95 18.63
N TRP A 73 -0.40 18.03 17.31
CA TRP A 73 -1.46 17.40 16.55
C TRP A 73 -0.96 16.11 15.94
N LEU A 74 -1.80 15.08 16.01
CA LEU A 74 -1.61 13.82 15.31
C LEU A 74 -2.54 13.78 14.11
N LEU A 75 -2.02 13.31 12.99
CA LEU A 75 -2.79 13.03 11.77
C LEU A 75 -2.66 11.54 11.46
N LEU A 76 -3.80 10.85 11.41
CA LEU A 76 -3.93 9.51 10.85
C LEU A 76 -4.62 9.61 9.49
N LEU A 77 -3.98 9.06 8.46
CA LEU A 77 -4.54 8.92 7.13
C LEU A 77 -4.91 7.46 6.91
N LEU A 78 -6.20 7.19 6.76
CA LEU A 78 -6.69 5.89 6.34
C LEU A 78 -6.90 5.92 4.82
N MET A 79 -6.33 4.96 4.11
CA MET A 79 -6.22 5.00 2.66
C MET A 79 -6.50 3.62 2.07
N HIS A 80 -7.28 3.54 0.98
CA HIS A 80 -7.54 2.26 0.33
C HIS A 80 -6.48 1.97 -0.75
N HIS A 81 -5.83 0.80 -0.69
CA HIS A 81 -4.76 0.42 -1.62
C HIS A 81 -5.18 0.37 -3.10
N LEU A 82 -6.49 0.24 -3.39
CA LEU A 82 -7.00 0.38 -4.78
C LEU A 82 -6.72 1.76 -5.41
N ALA A 83 -6.49 2.79 -4.59
CA ALA A 83 -6.20 4.14 -5.08
C ALA A 83 -4.72 4.51 -5.03
N LEU A 84 -3.87 3.73 -4.34
CA LEU A 84 -2.47 4.08 -4.10
C LEU A 84 -1.61 2.89 -3.67
N ASP A 85 -0.33 2.99 -4.00
CA ASP A 85 0.74 2.11 -3.53
C ASP A 85 1.75 2.87 -2.66
N ASP A 86 2.76 2.15 -2.17
CA ASP A 86 3.83 2.71 -1.32
C ASP A 86 4.61 3.84 -2.02
N THR A 87 4.82 3.73 -3.33
CA THR A 87 5.49 4.78 -4.12
C THR A 87 4.63 6.05 -4.13
N SER A 88 3.34 5.92 -4.47
CA SER A 88 2.37 7.01 -4.51
C SER A 88 2.22 7.68 -3.13
N MET A 89 2.28 6.90 -2.05
CA MET A 89 2.28 7.44 -0.68
C MET A 89 3.49 8.31 -0.39
N ARG A 90 4.69 7.88 -0.80
CA ARG A 90 5.93 8.63 -0.57
C ARG A 90 5.95 9.94 -1.34
N GLU A 91 5.46 9.93 -2.58
CA GLU A 91 5.29 11.15 -3.39
C GLU A 91 4.29 12.12 -2.75
N MET A 92 3.11 11.63 -2.35
CA MET A 92 2.09 12.45 -1.68
C MET A 92 2.62 13.10 -0.40
N GLN A 93 3.33 12.35 0.45
CA GLN A 93 3.94 12.89 1.66
C GLN A 93 4.95 14.00 1.34
N GLY A 94 5.80 13.80 0.33
CA GLY A 94 6.75 14.81 -0.14
C GLY A 94 6.07 16.09 -0.60
N GLU A 95 4.98 15.97 -1.38
CA GLU A 95 4.19 17.11 -1.84
C GLU A 95 3.54 17.88 -0.68
N VAL A 96 2.93 17.17 0.27
CA VAL A 96 2.30 17.79 1.46
C VAL A 96 3.35 18.56 2.28
N LEU A 97 4.51 17.97 2.53
CA LEU A 97 5.59 18.63 3.27
C LEU A 97 6.15 19.85 2.52
N SER A 98 6.26 19.77 1.19
CA SER A 98 6.65 20.90 0.34
C SER A 98 5.66 22.06 0.49
N LEU A 99 4.36 21.78 0.38
CA LEU A 99 3.31 22.79 0.54
C LEU A 99 3.30 23.41 1.94
N LEU A 100 3.44 22.61 2.99
CA LEU A 100 3.49 23.09 4.38
C LEU A 100 4.71 23.95 4.68
N SER A 101 5.83 23.71 4.00
CA SER A 101 7.05 24.53 4.12
C SER A 101 7.05 25.78 3.24
N GLY A 102 5.97 26.02 2.48
CA GLY A 102 5.86 27.16 1.56
C GLY A 102 6.69 27.00 0.29
N ALA A 103 7.23 25.80 0.02
CA ALA A 103 7.93 25.50 -1.21
C ALA A 103 6.93 25.29 -2.37
N GLN A 104 7.43 25.47 -3.60
CA GLN A 104 6.62 25.25 -4.80
C GLN A 104 6.34 23.76 -4.98
N PRO A 105 5.14 23.37 -5.44
CA PRO A 105 4.86 21.99 -5.82
C PRO A 105 5.77 21.57 -6.99
N PRO A 106 6.11 20.28 -7.09
CA PRO A 106 6.95 19.75 -8.17
C PRO A 106 6.36 20.05 -9.56
N GLN A 107 7.24 20.32 -10.53
CA GLN A 107 6.93 20.55 -11.94
C GLN A 107 7.67 19.52 -12.81
N PRO A 108 7.04 18.93 -13.85
CA PRO A 108 5.65 19.14 -14.29
C PRO A 108 4.60 18.50 -13.36
N PRO A 109 3.31 18.87 -13.47
CA PRO A 109 2.25 18.24 -12.70
C PRO A 109 2.19 16.73 -12.96
N ALA A 110 1.77 15.97 -11.93
CA ALA A 110 1.59 14.53 -12.04
C ALA A 110 0.67 14.15 -13.21
N GLN A 111 1.07 13.15 -13.98
CA GLN A 111 0.25 12.64 -15.08
C GLN A 111 -1.00 11.97 -14.51
N SER A 112 -2.13 12.14 -15.19
CA SER A 112 -3.38 11.51 -14.76
C SER A 112 -3.28 9.98 -14.89
N PHE A 113 -3.62 9.27 -13.82
CA PHE A 113 -3.66 7.80 -13.78
C PHE A 113 -4.52 7.18 -14.89
N ARG A 114 -5.49 7.92 -15.45
CA ARG A 114 -6.28 7.47 -16.60
C ARG A 114 -5.44 7.12 -17.83
N HIS A 115 -4.27 7.75 -18.01
CA HIS A 115 -3.37 7.44 -19.11
C HIS A 115 -2.72 6.06 -18.91
N HIS A 116 -2.35 5.73 -17.67
CA HIS A 116 -1.87 4.40 -17.31
C HIS A 116 -2.97 3.34 -17.54
N VAL A 117 -4.20 3.61 -17.11
CA VAL A 117 -5.35 2.71 -17.36
C VAL A 117 -5.57 2.50 -18.86
N ALA A 118 -5.52 3.57 -19.66
CA ALA A 118 -5.66 3.47 -21.11
C ALA A 118 -4.53 2.63 -21.72
N GLN A 119 -3.27 2.84 -21.31
CA GLN A 119 -2.14 2.03 -21.78
C GLN A 119 -2.28 0.56 -21.40
N ALA A 120 -2.74 0.26 -20.18
CA ALA A 120 -2.95 -1.11 -19.71
C ALA A 120 -4.09 -1.81 -20.47
N ARG A 121 -5.16 -1.08 -20.83
CA ARG A 121 -6.31 -1.61 -21.58
C ARG A 121 -6.07 -1.72 -23.09
N LEU A 122 -5.32 -0.80 -23.67
CA LEU A 122 -5.07 -0.71 -25.12
C LEU A 122 -3.72 -1.33 -25.53
N GLY A 123 -2.94 -1.80 -24.57
CA GLY A 123 -1.65 -2.45 -24.78
C GLY A 123 -1.80 -3.89 -25.28
N LEU A 124 -1.11 -4.82 -24.63
CA LEU A 124 -1.19 -6.23 -24.98
C LEU A 124 -2.55 -6.83 -24.63
N THR A 125 -3.01 -7.75 -25.48
CA THR A 125 -4.26 -8.47 -25.25
C THR A 125 -4.11 -9.49 -24.11
N PRO A 126 -5.21 -9.88 -23.44
CA PRO A 126 -5.18 -10.95 -22.44
C PRO A 126 -4.53 -12.25 -22.96
N ALA A 127 -4.79 -12.62 -24.22
CA ALA A 127 -4.20 -13.80 -24.84
C ALA A 127 -2.67 -13.71 -24.98
N GLN A 128 -2.12 -12.51 -25.24
CA GLN A 128 -0.67 -12.31 -25.29
C GLN A 128 -0.05 -12.41 -23.90
N HIS A 129 -0.71 -11.84 -22.88
CA HIS A 129 -0.26 -12.01 -21.49
C HIS A 129 -0.30 -13.49 -21.06
N GLU A 130 -1.37 -14.21 -21.40
CA GLU A 130 -1.49 -15.64 -21.10
C GLU A 130 -0.42 -16.47 -21.81
N ALA A 131 -0.16 -16.22 -23.10
CA ALA A 131 0.88 -16.91 -23.85
C ALA A 131 2.26 -16.70 -23.21
N TYR A 132 2.58 -15.46 -22.82
CA TYR A 132 3.83 -15.14 -22.11
C TYR A 132 3.94 -15.90 -20.78
N PHE A 133 2.92 -15.83 -19.92
CA PHE A 133 2.98 -16.52 -18.62
C PHE A 133 2.98 -18.05 -18.76
N ARG A 134 2.31 -18.60 -19.77
CA ARG A 134 2.37 -20.04 -20.09
C ARG A 134 3.76 -20.47 -20.54
N GLU A 135 4.46 -19.65 -21.34
CA GLU A 135 5.86 -19.93 -21.70
C GLU A 135 6.77 -19.89 -20.47
N GLN A 136 6.55 -18.93 -19.56
CA GLN A 136 7.40 -18.71 -18.40
C GLN A 136 7.16 -19.68 -17.23
N LEU A 137 5.93 -20.19 -17.05
CA LEU A 137 5.49 -20.92 -15.87
C LEU A 137 4.76 -22.24 -16.20
N GLY A 138 4.70 -22.63 -17.47
CA GLY A 138 3.90 -23.78 -17.92
C GLY A 138 4.45 -25.14 -17.49
N ASP A 139 5.68 -25.20 -16.99
CA ASP A 139 6.33 -26.37 -16.42
C ASP A 139 6.22 -26.46 -14.89
N VAL A 140 5.51 -25.52 -14.26
CA VAL A 140 5.25 -25.53 -12.82
C VAL A 140 3.98 -26.35 -12.53
N ASP A 141 4.16 -27.55 -12.00
CA ASP A 141 3.05 -28.47 -11.69
C ASP A 141 2.30 -28.13 -10.38
N GLU A 142 3.02 -27.64 -9.37
CA GLU A 142 2.46 -27.28 -8.05
C GLU A 142 3.19 -26.10 -7.39
N PRO A 143 2.51 -25.28 -6.57
CA PRO A 143 3.17 -24.19 -5.84
C PRO A 143 4.01 -24.73 -4.68
N THR A 144 5.12 -24.05 -4.36
CA THR A 144 5.85 -24.29 -3.12
C THR A 144 5.10 -23.67 -1.95
N LEU A 145 4.38 -24.50 -1.19
CA LEU A 145 3.59 -24.06 -0.03
C LEU A 145 4.45 -24.06 1.24
N PRO A 146 4.72 -22.89 1.85
CA PRO A 146 5.42 -22.83 3.13
C PRO A 146 4.61 -23.62 4.18
N TYR A 147 5.18 -24.71 4.69
CA TYR A 147 4.53 -25.59 5.67
C TYR A 147 3.17 -26.18 5.22
N GLY A 148 2.94 -26.30 3.90
CA GLY A 148 1.68 -26.82 3.36
C GLY A 148 0.48 -25.89 3.50
N LEU A 149 0.69 -24.62 3.87
CA LEU A 149 -0.37 -23.62 4.00
C LEU A 149 -0.83 -23.16 2.62
N SER A 150 -2.01 -23.62 2.20
CA SER A 150 -2.63 -23.28 0.91
C SER A 150 -3.81 -22.31 1.03
N ASP A 151 -4.44 -22.24 2.20
CA ASP A 151 -5.55 -21.33 2.43
C ASP A 151 -5.04 -19.94 2.82
N VAL A 152 -5.09 -19.04 1.84
CA VAL A 152 -4.74 -17.61 1.99
C VAL A 152 -5.96 -16.70 1.83
N GLN A 153 -7.17 -17.26 1.74
CA GLN A 153 -8.40 -16.49 1.58
C GLN A 153 -9.00 -16.16 2.95
N GLY A 154 -8.59 -15.03 3.51
CA GLY A 154 -9.14 -14.50 4.75
C GLY A 154 -9.43 -13.01 4.67
N ASP A 155 -10.09 -12.48 5.69
CA ASP A 155 -10.40 -11.05 5.85
C ASP A 155 -9.24 -10.24 6.47
N GLY A 156 -8.09 -10.90 6.68
CA GLY A 156 -6.87 -10.36 7.27
C GLY A 156 -6.86 -10.32 8.80
N SER A 157 -7.95 -10.69 9.49
CA SER A 157 -8.06 -10.59 10.95
C SER A 157 -7.09 -11.53 11.70
N GLN A 158 -6.67 -12.63 11.07
CA GLN A 158 -5.78 -13.64 11.66
C GLN A 158 -4.31 -13.44 11.28
N ILE A 159 -3.95 -12.32 10.63
CA ILE A 159 -2.56 -12.06 10.23
C ILE A 159 -1.72 -11.68 11.45
N GLY A 160 -0.74 -12.54 11.77
CA GLY A 160 0.35 -12.22 12.69
C GLY A 160 1.53 -11.58 11.95
N GLU A 161 2.11 -10.54 12.53
CA GLU A 161 3.26 -9.85 11.96
C GLU A 161 4.49 -10.01 12.87
N ALA A 162 5.65 -10.22 12.26
CA ALA A 162 6.93 -10.27 12.95
C ALA A 162 7.93 -9.39 12.21
N HIS A 163 8.64 -8.54 12.96
CA HIS A 163 9.64 -7.64 12.42
C HIS A 163 11.00 -7.97 13.01
N LEU A 164 11.99 -8.18 12.14
CA LEU A 164 13.37 -8.34 12.53
C LEU A 164 14.22 -7.35 11.74
N ALA A 165 14.84 -6.41 12.45
CA ALA A 165 15.81 -5.50 11.85
C ALA A 165 17.09 -6.27 11.51
N LEU A 166 17.56 -6.14 10.27
CA LEU A 166 18.85 -6.69 9.86
C LEU A 166 19.99 -5.82 10.42
N PRO A 167 21.06 -6.41 10.98
CA PRO A 167 22.22 -5.65 11.40
C PRO A 167 22.79 -4.79 10.26
N ASP A 168 23.28 -3.60 10.57
CA ASP A 168 23.78 -2.64 9.57
C ASP A 168 24.88 -3.23 8.69
N SER A 169 25.78 -4.03 9.28
CA SER A 169 26.86 -4.71 8.56
C SER A 169 26.33 -5.67 7.49
N LEU A 170 25.28 -6.44 7.81
CA LEU A 170 24.63 -7.35 6.87
C LEU A 170 23.92 -6.55 5.76
N SER A 171 23.19 -5.50 6.13
CA SER A 171 22.51 -4.61 5.18
C SER A 171 23.49 -3.98 4.18
N GLN A 172 24.67 -3.54 4.64
CA GLN A 172 25.72 -3.00 3.77
C GLN A 172 26.34 -4.07 2.86
N ALA A 173 26.58 -5.27 3.40
CA ALA A 173 27.09 -6.39 2.62
C ALA A 173 26.14 -6.79 1.49
N LEU A 174 24.83 -6.89 1.78
CA LEU A 174 23.79 -7.18 0.78
C LEU A 174 23.76 -6.13 -0.34
N ARG A 175 23.81 -4.84 0.02
CA ARG A 175 23.85 -3.74 -0.97
C ARG A 175 25.10 -3.81 -1.86
N THR A 176 26.24 -4.13 -1.27
CA THR A 176 27.51 -4.28 -2.01
C THR A 176 27.45 -5.46 -2.96
N GLN A 177 26.91 -6.59 -2.50
CA GLN A 177 26.75 -7.80 -3.31
C GLN A 177 25.79 -7.59 -4.49
N ALA A 178 24.64 -6.97 -4.23
CA ALA A 178 23.63 -6.67 -5.25
C ALA A 178 24.22 -5.77 -6.36
N ARG A 179 24.96 -4.71 -5.96
CA ARG A 179 25.67 -3.84 -6.90
C ARG A 179 26.70 -4.59 -7.73
N ARG A 180 27.51 -5.46 -7.12
CA ARG A 180 28.54 -6.25 -7.83
C ARG A 180 27.92 -7.20 -8.86
N LEU A 181 26.76 -7.76 -8.55
CA LEU A 181 26.03 -8.68 -9.41
C LEU A 181 25.12 -7.97 -10.44
N GLY A 182 24.98 -6.64 -10.37
CA GLY A 182 24.08 -5.89 -11.25
C GLY A 182 22.59 -6.17 -11.00
N VAL A 183 22.21 -6.57 -9.79
CA VAL A 183 20.83 -6.89 -9.41
C VAL A 183 20.35 -6.01 -8.25
N SER A 184 19.05 -6.07 -7.95
CA SER A 184 18.48 -5.41 -6.78
C SER A 184 18.72 -6.23 -5.50
N VAL A 185 18.66 -5.57 -4.33
CA VAL A 185 18.67 -6.29 -3.03
C VAL A 185 17.45 -7.21 -2.92
N ALA A 186 16.30 -6.82 -3.48
CA ALA A 186 15.10 -7.66 -3.50
C ALA A 186 15.35 -9.01 -4.23
N SER A 187 16.13 -9.02 -5.30
CA SER A 187 16.51 -10.25 -6.01
C SER A 187 17.31 -11.21 -5.10
N LEU A 188 18.21 -10.68 -4.27
CA LEU A 188 18.95 -11.50 -3.30
C LEU A 188 18.04 -12.03 -2.20
N CYS A 189 17.10 -11.22 -1.71
CA CYS A 189 16.10 -11.66 -0.73
C CYS A 189 15.18 -12.74 -1.28
N HIS A 190 14.68 -12.60 -2.51
CA HIS A 190 13.88 -13.64 -3.17
C HIS A 190 14.65 -14.94 -3.34
N LEU A 191 15.93 -14.88 -3.72
CA LEU A 191 16.78 -16.08 -3.80
C LEU A 191 16.95 -16.75 -2.43
N ALA A 192 17.22 -15.97 -1.38
CA ALA A 192 17.35 -16.50 -0.03
C ALA A 192 16.04 -17.14 0.46
N TYR A 193 14.90 -16.52 0.17
CA TYR A 193 13.59 -17.06 0.50
C TYR A 193 13.27 -18.34 -0.29
N ALA A 194 13.56 -18.38 -1.58
CA ALA A 194 13.40 -19.59 -2.41
C ALA A 194 14.28 -20.74 -1.89
N GLN A 195 15.52 -20.47 -1.46
CA GLN A 195 16.38 -21.48 -0.85
C GLN A 195 15.88 -21.95 0.51
N LEU A 196 15.25 -21.08 1.30
CA LEU A 196 14.61 -21.46 2.56
C LEU A 196 13.45 -22.42 2.26
N LEU A 197 12.54 -22.03 1.38
CA LEU A 197 11.37 -22.85 1.02
C LEU A 197 11.76 -24.18 0.39
N GLY A 198 12.82 -24.23 -0.43
CA GLY A 198 13.31 -25.48 -1.01
C GLY A 198 13.97 -26.45 -0.01
N ARG A 199 14.11 -26.05 1.26
CA ARG A 199 14.66 -26.88 2.35
C ARG A 199 13.63 -27.22 3.44
N VAL A 200 12.44 -26.61 3.38
CA VAL A 200 11.33 -26.80 4.32
C VAL A 200 10.34 -27.76 3.69
#